data_AF-A0A6P4FL18-F1
#
_entry.id   AF-A0A6P4FL18-F1
#
_cell.length_a   1.000
_cell.length_b   1.000
_cell.length_c   1.000
_cell.angle_alpha   90.00
_cell.angle_beta   90.00
_cell.angle_gamma   90.00
#
_symmetry.space_group_name_H-M   'P 1'
#
loop_
_entity.id
_entity.type
_entity.pdbx_description
1 polymer ?
#
loop_
_entity_poly.entity_id
_entity_poly.type
_entity_poly.pdbx_seq_one_letter_code
_entity_poly.pdbx_strand_id
1 'polypeptide(L)'
;KLPTQVGPAGIRYDFNLGCRVALPDGKWTIRLKDLDTGNILFETTTGRANVNSSKRFYVRFGIQIHDEAGTLVLSHDYDCRNQSVLIQLPVGTLGDTLGWFPYVARFAEVHDCKVTCVMAAPIIPLFKSSYPHITFVTPEEIENSETLKTFYATYTIGLFFDDQANIWQPTDFRLVGLHRTAGYILGVDPTEEPPVIVPDEDPARPIEEPYVCIAAQSSSQCKYWNNPSGWLQLVAYLKDCGYRVICIDQKPIHGTGIVWNQIPFGAEDQTGDRSLAERVRWLRHAEFFIGLSSGLSWLAWAARCRVVMIAGFTHPTNEFHTPWRIVNWHACNSCWNDPAHRFDHKDFLWCPRHAGTP
;
A
#
# COMPACT_ATOMS: atom_id res chain seq x y z
N LYS A 1 -6.23 -24.11 -8.84
CA LYS A 1 -6.43 -24.68 -7.48
C LYS A 1 -7.92 -24.77 -7.21
N LEU A 2 -8.40 -25.80 -6.51
CA LEU A 2 -9.82 -25.95 -6.15
C LEU A 2 -10.20 -24.87 -5.12
N PRO A 3 -11.45 -24.37 -5.13
CA PRO A 3 -11.94 -23.48 -4.08
C PRO A 3 -11.91 -24.13 -2.69
N THR A 4 -11.69 -23.32 -1.66
CA THR A 4 -11.37 -23.78 -0.30
C THR A 4 -12.57 -24.28 0.49
N GLN A 5 -13.75 -23.68 0.31
CA GLN A 5 -14.97 -24.05 1.02
C GLN A 5 -15.68 -25.21 0.33
N VAL A 6 -16.27 -26.09 1.14
CA VAL A 6 -17.04 -27.25 0.66
C VAL A 6 -18.52 -26.93 0.79
N GLY A 7 -19.23 -27.03 -0.32
CA GLY A 7 -20.68 -26.95 -0.39
C GLY A 7 -21.34 -28.32 -0.58
N PRO A 8 -22.68 -28.36 -0.62
CA PRO A 8 -23.42 -29.59 -0.89
C PRO A 8 -23.19 -30.09 -2.31
N ALA A 9 -23.56 -31.35 -2.56
CA ALA A 9 -23.53 -31.99 -3.87
C ALA A 9 -22.16 -31.96 -4.59
N GLY A 10 -21.05 -31.81 -3.85
CA GLY A 10 -19.70 -31.73 -4.43
C GLY A 10 -19.32 -30.35 -4.98
N ILE A 11 -20.15 -29.34 -4.77
CA ILE A 11 -19.86 -27.94 -5.10
C ILE A 11 -18.76 -27.43 -4.15
N ARG A 12 -17.87 -26.59 -4.67
CA ARG A 12 -16.89 -25.85 -3.85
C ARG A 12 -16.91 -24.38 -4.19
N TYR A 13 -16.63 -23.52 -3.22
CA TYR A 13 -16.56 -22.07 -3.43
C TYR A 13 -15.51 -21.41 -2.55
N ASP A 14 -15.11 -20.19 -2.87
CA ASP A 14 -14.37 -19.28 -1.99
C ASP A 14 -14.35 -17.86 -2.57
N PHE A 15 -13.65 -16.95 -1.88
CA PHE A 15 -13.50 -15.56 -2.25
C PHE A 15 -12.03 -15.16 -2.45
N ASN A 16 -11.21 -16.13 -2.87
CA ASN A 16 -9.78 -15.92 -3.09
C ASN A 16 -9.54 -15.29 -4.46
N LEU A 17 -9.19 -13.99 -4.45
CA LEU A 17 -9.09 -13.15 -5.65
C LEU A 17 -10.43 -13.09 -6.40
N GLY A 18 -11.46 -12.61 -5.70
CA GLY A 18 -12.85 -12.57 -6.18
C GLY A 18 -13.62 -13.85 -5.86
N CYS A 19 -14.90 -13.91 -6.25
CA CYS A 19 -15.78 -15.04 -5.99
C CYS A 19 -15.51 -16.18 -6.97
N ARG A 20 -15.18 -17.37 -6.46
CA ARG A 20 -14.89 -18.57 -7.25
C ARG A 20 -15.84 -19.70 -6.86
N VAL A 21 -16.37 -20.42 -7.84
CA VAL A 21 -17.24 -21.58 -7.63
C VAL A 21 -16.83 -22.69 -8.60
N ALA A 22 -16.65 -23.89 -8.07
CA ALA A 22 -16.44 -25.11 -8.85
C ALA A 22 -17.70 -25.98 -8.78
N LEU A 23 -18.30 -26.19 -9.95
CA LEU A 23 -19.50 -27.01 -10.14
C LEU A 23 -19.09 -28.42 -10.61
N PRO A 24 -19.64 -29.49 -10.03
CA PRO A 24 -19.42 -30.85 -10.49
C PRO A 24 -20.26 -31.18 -11.73
N ASP A 25 -20.14 -32.41 -12.24
CA ASP A 25 -21.01 -32.90 -13.31
C ASP A 25 -22.49 -32.81 -12.91
N GLY A 26 -23.35 -32.44 -13.86
CA GLY A 26 -24.75 -32.10 -13.62
C GLY A 26 -25.20 -30.96 -14.54
N LYS A 27 -26.33 -30.33 -14.21
CA LYS A 27 -26.81 -29.10 -14.84
C LYS A 27 -27.26 -28.14 -13.76
N TRP A 28 -26.61 -26.99 -13.71
CA TRP A 28 -26.67 -26.04 -12.62
C TRP A 28 -26.98 -24.66 -13.16
N THR A 29 -27.90 -23.94 -12.52
CA THR A 29 -28.07 -22.50 -12.73
C THR A 29 -27.40 -21.77 -11.58
N ILE A 30 -26.31 -21.06 -11.88
CA ILE A 30 -25.54 -20.28 -10.91
C ILE A 30 -25.80 -18.79 -11.10
N ARG A 31 -25.94 -18.09 -9.98
CA ARG A 31 -26.10 -16.64 -9.91
C ARG A 31 -25.12 -16.06 -8.90
N LEU A 32 -24.36 -15.05 -9.33
CA LEU A 32 -23.54 -14.21 -8.47
C LEU A 32 -24.21 -12.84 -8.32
N LYS A 33 -24.26 -12.32 -7.09
CA LYS A 33 -24.85 -11.02 -6.77
C LYS A 33 -23.88 -10.15 -6.00
N ASP A 34 -24.11 -8.85 -6.09
CA ASP A 34 -23.61 -7.87 -5.12
C ASP A 34 -24.67 -7.69 -4.04
N LEU A 35 -24.35 -8.04 -2.79
CA LEU A 35 -25.29 -7.97 -1.66
C LEU A 35 -25.53 -6.55 -1.16
N ASP A 36 -24.67 -5.60 -1.49
CA ASP A 36 -24.83 -4.21 -1.07
C ASP A 36 -25.75 -3.44 -2.02
N THR A 37 -25.72 -3.77 -3.31
CA THR A 37 -26.57 -3.13 -4.34
C THR A 37 -27.78 -3.97 -4.75
N GLY A 38 -27.77 -5.28 -4.48
CA GLY A 38 -28.78 -6.23 -4.92
C GLY A 38 -28.67 -6.64 -6.40
N ASN A 39 -27.66 -6.13 -7.13
CA ASN A 39 -27.48 -6.41 -8.54
C ASN A 39 -27.09 -7.87 -8.81
N ILE A 40 -27.62 -8.44 -9.88
CA ILE A 40 -27.13 -9.71 -10.43
C ILE A 40 -25.90 -9.39 -11.27
N LEU A 41 -24.73 -9.85 -10.83
CA LEU A 41 -23.45 -9.61 -11.50
C LEU A 41 -23.19 -10.63 -12.60
N PHE A 42 -23.70 -11.85 -12.43
CA PHE A 42 -23.54 -12.94 -13.38
C PHE A 42 -24.62 -13.99 -13.15
N GLU A 43 -25.19 -14.53 -14.23
CA GLU A 43 -26.09 -15.68 -14.19
C GLU A 43 -25.87 -16.54 -15.43
N THR A 44 -25.80 -17.86 -15.24
CA THR A 44 -25.74 -18.81 -16.35
C THR A 44 -26.23 -20.19 -15.94
N THR A 45 -26.61 -20.99 -16.93
CA THR A 45 -26.88 -22.42 -16.77
C THR A 45 -25.80 -23.23 -17.48
N THR A 46 -25.12 -24.10 -16.73
CA THR A 46 -23.97 -24.87 -17.22
C THR A 46 -23.89 -26.24 -16.54
N GLY A 47 -23.11 -27.16 -17.11
CA GLY A 47 -22.71 -28.37 -16.41
C GLY A 47 -21.47 -28.15 -15.53
N ARG A 48 -20.54 -29.10 -15.55
CA ARG A 48 -19.26 -28.96 -14.84
C ARG A 48 -18.51 -27.72 -15.32
N ALA A 49 -18.21 -26.81 -14.40
CA ALA A 49 -17.54 -25.55 -14.72
C ALA A 49 -16.84 -24.95 -13.51
N ASN A 50 -15.85 -24.08 -13.77
CA ASN A 50 -15.32 -23.15 -12.78
C ASN A 50 -15.81 -21.75 -13.15
N VAL A 51 -16.57 -21.14 -12.25
CA VAL A 51 -17.09 -19.78 -12.41
C VAL A 51 -16.29 -18.86 -11.52
N ASN A 52 -15.76 -17.78 -12.08
CA ASN A 52 -15.02 -16.76 -11.34
C ASN A 52 -15.64 -15.39 -11.65
N SER A 53 -15.83 -14.56 -10.63
CA SER A 53 -16.13 -13.13 -10.85
C SER A 53 -15.04 -12.49 -11.69
N SER A 54 -15.37 -11.44 -12.44
CA SER A 54 -14.37 -10.62 -13.12
C SER A 54 -13.60 -9.78 -12.11
N LYS A 55 -14.31 -9.14 -11.17
CA LYS A 55 -13.73 -8.28 -10.12
C LYS A 55 -12.97 -9.08 -9.07
N ARG A 56 -11.84 -8.53 -8.63
CA ARG A 56 -10.86 -9.12 -7.69
C ARG A 56 -10.72 -8.35 -6.38
N PHE A 57 -11.20 -7.11 -6.33
CA PHE A 57 -11.31 -6.33 -5.09
C PHE A 57 -12.50 -6.82 -4.23
N TYR A 58 -12.63 -6.26 -3.03
CA TYR A 58 -13.72 -6.56 -2.11
C TYR A 58 -15.08 -6.24 -2.73
N VAL A 59 -15.90 -7.27 -2.86
CA VAL A 59 -17.33 -7.16 -3.12
C VAL A 59 -18.00 -8.15 -2.18
N ARG A 60 -19.06 -7.72 -1.52
CA ARG A 60 -19.85 -8.58 -0.65
C ARG A 60 -20.73 -9.50 -1.50
N PHE A 61 -20.10 -10.52 -2.09
CA PHE A 61 -20.75 -11.40 -3.06
C PHE A 61 -21.82 -12.30 -2.43
N GLY A 62 -22.92 -12.53 -3.15
CA GLY A 62 -23.89 -13.59 -2.88
C GLY A 62 -23.83 -14.68 -3.96
N ILE A 63 -23.84 -15.95 -3.56
CA ILE A 63 -23.84 -17.11 -4.45
C ILE A 63 -25.19 -17.82 -4.31
N GLN A 64 -25.87 -18.06 -5.43
CA GLN A 64 -27.04 -18.95 -5.48
C GLN A 64 -26.84 -19.99 -6.57
N ILE A 65 -27.10 -21.25 -6.26
CA ILE A 65 -26.98 -22.37 -7.22
C ILE A 65 -28.24 -23.21 -7.13
N HIS A 66 -28.88 -23.41 -8.28
CA HIS A 66 -30.04 -24.28 -8.43
C HIS A 66 -29.70 -25.49 -9.31
N ASP A 67 -30.34 -26.62 -9.04
CA ASP A 67 -30.24 -27.82 -9.90
C ASP A 67 -31.16 -27.72 -11.14
N GLU A 68 -31.19 -28.78 -11.95
CA GLU A 68 -32.04 -28.85 -13.16
C GLU A 68 -33.54 -28.74 -12.86
N ALA A 69 -33.98 -29.20 -11.69
CA ALA A 69 -35.38 -29.08 -11.27
C ALA A 69 -35.74 -27.67 -10.76
N GLY A 70 -34.75 -26.78 -10.66
CA GLY A 70 -34.91 -25.42 -10.12
C GLY A 70 -34.86 -25.36 -8.59
N THR A 71 -34.44 -26.44 -7.93
CA THR A 71 -34.29 -26.48 -6.47
C THR A 71 -33.04 -25.71 -6.06
N LEU A 72 -33.15 -24.82 -5.06
CA LEU A 72 -32.00 -24.12 -4.50
C LEU A 72 -31.11 -25.11 -3.73
N VAL A 73 -29.92 -25.38 -4.26
CA VAL A 73 -28.95 -26.32 -3.69
C VAL A 73 -27.92 -25.62 -2.80
N LEU A 74 -27.48 -24.42 -3.18
CA LEU A 74 -26.59 -23.59 -2.36
C LEU A 74 -27.09 -22.14 -2.35
N SER A 75 -27.13 -21.54 -1.17
CA SER A 75 -27.18 -20.09 -0.98
C SER A 75 -26.09 -19.70 0.00
N HIS A 76 -25.15 -18.87 -0.43
CA HIS A 76 -24.05 -18.41 0.42
C HIS A 76 -23.86 -16.91 0.25
N ASP A 77 -23.98 -16.17 1.35
CA ASP A 77 -23.68 -14.74 1.40
C ASP A 77 -22.27 -14.54 1.95
N TYR A 78 -21.51 -13.62 1.35
CA TYR A 78 -20.17 -13.30 1.85
C TYR A 78 -20.26 -12.82 3.32
N ASP A 79 -19.57 -13.53 4.20
CA ASP A 79 -19.44 -13.22 5.62
C ASP A 79 -18.09 -13.75 6.10
N CYS A 80 -17.13 -12.85 6.25
CA CYS A 80 -15.78 -13.19 6.69
C CYS A 80 -15.59 -13.08 8.22
N ARG A 81 -16.65 -12.86 9.01
CA ARG A 81 -16.54 -12.86 10.48
C ARG A 81 -15.96 -14.18 10.96
N ASN A 82 -14.93 -14.11 11.80
CA ASN A 82 -14.16 -15.23 12.33
C ASN A 82 -13.48 -16.14 11.28
N GLN A 83 -13.57 -15.80 10.00
CA GLN A 83 -12.93 -16.52 8.89
C GLN A 83 -11.50 -16.05 8.68
N SER A 84 -10.67 -16.94 8.12
CA SER A 84 -9.29 -16.59 7.73
C SER A 84 -9.28 -15.82 6.41
N VAL A 85 -8.74 -14.62 6.42
CA VAL A 85 -8.59 -13.76 5.23
C VAL A 85 -7.12 -13.43 5.01
N LEU A 86 -6.65 -13.60 3.78
CA LEU A 86 -5.30 -13.22 3.38
C LEU A 86 -5.32 -11.85 2.70
N ILE A 87 -4.49 -10.92 3.16
CA ILE A 87 -4.29 -9.64 2.49
C ILE A 87 -2.82 -9.50 2.13
N GLN A 88 -2.54 -9.27 0.85
CA GLN A 88 -1.19 -9.21 0.33
C GLN A 88 -0.80 -7.77 -0.02
N LEU A 89 0.21 -7.25 0.67
CA LEU A 89 0.88 -6.01 0.27
C LEU A 89 2.12 -6.37 -0.57
N PRO A 90 2.40 -5.62 -1.66
CA PRO A 90 3.58 -5.89 -2.47
C PRO A 90 4.85 -5.51 -1.70
N VAL A 91 5.94 -6.20 -2.00
CA VAL A 91 7.24 -5.95 -1.39
C VAL A 91 8.07 -5.00 -2.25
N GLY A 92 8.94 -4.20 -1.60
CA GLY A 92 9.93 -3.35 -2.28
C GLY A 92 9.75 -1.84 -2.11
N THR A 93 8.62 -1.39 -1.55
CA THR A 93 8.35 0.04 -1.31
C THR A 93 7.86 0.28 0.13
N LEU A 94 8.71 0.93 0.94
CA LEU A 94 8.39 1.25 2.34
C LEU A 94 7.13 2.12 2.44
N GLY A 95 7.04 3.19 1.64
CA GLY A 95 5.94 4.15 1.71
C GLY A 95 4.59 3.53 1.42
N ASP A 96 4.52 2.67 0.41
CA ASP A 96 3.27 2.03 0.01
C ASP A 96 2.75 1.11 1.12
N THR A 97 3.63 0.30 1.73
CA THR A 97 3.24 -0.57 2.85
C THR A 97 2.73 0.24 4.04
N LEU A 98 3.45 1.31 4.42
CA LEU A 98 3.04 2.18 5.54
C LEU A 98 1.73 2.92 5.25
N GLY A 99 1.49 3.31 4.00
CA GLY A 99 0.26 3.99 3.57
C GLY A 99 -0.94 3.05 3.45
N TRP A 100 -0.73 1.78 3.10
CA TRP A 100 -1.82 0.80 2.89
C TRP A 100 -2.19 -0.01 4.12
N PHE A 101 -1.22 -0.28 5.00
CA PHE A 101 -1.45 -1.13 6.17
C PHE A 101 -2.60 -0.67 7.10
N PRO A 102 -2.83 0.63 7.35
CA PRO A 102 -3.99 1.07 8.13
C PRO A 102 -5.33 0.54 7.61
N TYR A 103 -5.52 0.46 6.30
CA TYR A 103 -6.75 -0.08 5.70
C TYR A 103 -6.86 -1.60 5.88
N VAL A 104 -5.75 -2.31 5.98
CA VAL A 104 -5.72 -3.75 6.33
C VAL A 104 -6.21 -3.95 7.76
N ALA A 105 -5.72 -3.15 8.70
CA ALA A 105 -6.18 -3.19 10.09
C ALA A 105 -7.67 -2.85 10.20
N ARG A 106 -8.10 -1.77 9.51
CA ARG A 106 -9.51 -1.39 9.44
C ARG A 106 -10.41 -2.48 8.87
N PHE A 107 -9.95 -3.20 7.85
CA PHE A 107 -10.68 -4.34 7.30
C PHE A 107 -10.86 -5.46 8.35
N ALA A 108 -9.80 -5.77 9.11
CA ALA A 108 -9.88 -6.75 10.20
C ALA A 108 -10.92 -6.34 11.25
N GLU A 109 -10.91 -5.07 11.66
CA GLU A 109 -11.79 -4.51 12.69
C GLU A 109 -13.26 -4.44 12.23
N VAL A 110 -13.53 -3.88 11.05
CA VAL A 110 -14.89 -3.69 10.52
C VAL A 110 -15.59 -5.04 10.28
N HIS A 111 -14.84 -6.07 9.87
CA HIS A 111 -15.40 -7.36 9.51
C HIS A 111 -15.20 -8.45 10.57
N ASP A 112 -14.54 -8.17 11.69
CA ASP A 112 -14.23 -9.15 12.75
C ASP A 112 -13.61 -10.45 12.19
N CYS A 113 -12.69 -10.31 11.24
CA CYS A 113 -12.08 -11.43 10.52
C CYS A 113 -10.63 -11.69 10.97
N LYS A 114 -10.15 -12.92 10.75
CA LYS A 114 -8.78 -13.32 11.10
C LYS A 114 -7.85 -13.01 9.94
N VAL A 115 -7.26 -11.82 9.96
CA VAL A 115 -6.38 -11.36 8.88
C VAL A 115 -4.96 -11.92 9.03
N THR A 116 -4.47 -12.53 7.95
CA THR A 116 -3.05 -12.73 7.70
C THR A 116 -2.59 -11.68 6.69
N CYS A 117 -1.67 -10.81 7.08
CA CYS A 117 -1.10 -9.77 6.23
C CYS A 117 0.29 -10.17 5.74
N VAL A 118 0.47 -10.23 4.41
CA VAL A 118 1.78 -10.43 3.79
C VAL A 118 2.47 -9.08 3.63
N MET A 119 3.71 -8.96 4.10
CA MET A 119 4.55 -7.77 3.91
C MET A 119 6.04 -8.10 3.98
N ALA A 120 6.90 -7.13 3.66
CA ALA A 120 8.35 -7.33 3.72
C ALA A 120 8.85 -7.56 5.16
N ALA A 121 9.75 -8.52 5.35
CA ALA A 121 10.29 -8.89 6.66
C ALA A 121 10.82 -7.70 7.50
N PRO A 122 11.53 -6.69 6.94
CA PRO A 122 12.01 -5.56 7.73
C PRO A 122 10.90 -4.66 8.31
N ILE A 123 9.69 -4.71 7.76
CA ILE A 123 8.55 -3.88 8.17
C ILE A 123 7.74 -4.54 9.29
N ILE A 124 7.68 -5.88 9.33
CA ILE A 124 6.92 -6.64 10.32
C ILE A 124 7.18 -6.19 11.78
N PRO A 125 8.45 -5.98 12.22
CA PRO A 125 8.73 -5.53 13.59
C PRO A 125 8.09 -4.19 13.95
N LEU A 126 7.79 -3.32 12.99
CA LEU A 126 7.15 -2.03 13.24
C LEU A 126 5.71 -2.12 13.71
N PHE A 127 5.05 -3.26 13.48
CA PHE A 127 3.60 -3.42 13.70
C PHE A 127 3.24 -4.58 14.63
N LYS A 128 4.05 -5.64 14.66
CA LYS A 128 3.67 -6.94 15.23
C LYS A 128 3.09 -6.87 16.65
N SER A 129 3.68 -6.09 17.55
CA SER A 129 3.16 -5.97 18.94
C SER A 129 2.02 -4.96 19.09
N SER A 130 1.90 -3.98 18.19
CA SER A 130 0.79 -3.02 18.16
C SER A 130 -0.49 -3.58 17.55
N TYR A 131 -0.38 -4.63 16.72
CA TYR A 131 -1.51 -5.27 16.03
C TYR A 131 -1.53 -6.79 16.31
N PRO A 132 -1.71 -7.23 17.57
CA PRO A 132 -1.61 -8.65 17.94
C PRO A 132 -2.72 -9.53 17.33
N HIS A 133 -3.79 -8.93 16.82
CA HIS A 133 -4.89 -9.63 16.16
C HIS A 133 -4.62 -9.91 14.66
N ILE A 134 -3.56 -9.33 14.08
CA ILE A 134 -3.15 -9.56 12.70
C ILE A 134 -1.94 -10.49 12.69
N THR A 135 -2.03 -11.55 11.89
CA THR A 135 -0.88 -12.43 11.65
C THR A 135 -0.02 -11.86 10.54
N PHE A 136 1.23 -11.51 10.83
CA PHE A 136 2.18 -11.00 9.82
C PHE A 136 3.06 -12.14 9.30
N VAL A 137 3.21 -12.20 7.98
CA VAL A 137 4.06 -13.19 7.30
C VAL A 137 4.82 -12.56 6.13
N THR A 138 5.94 -13.15 5.74
CA THR A 138 6.64 -12.80 4.49
C THR A 138 6.02 -13.51 3.28
N PRO A 139 6.29 -13.05 2.04
CA PRO A 139 5.90 -13.78 0.83
C PRO A 139 6.43 -15.23 0.82
N GLU A 140 7.68 -15.45 1.24
CA GLU A 140 8.29 -16.78 1.25
C GLU A 140 7.63 -17.70 2.28
N GLU A 141 7.28 -17.19 3.46
CA GLU A 141 6.60 -17.96 4.50
C GLU A 141 5.21 -18.42 4.04
N ILE A 142 4.45 -17.55 3.36
CA ILE A 142 3.11 -17.90 2.90
C ILE A 142 3.12 -18.78 1.66
N GLU A 143 4.03 -18.56 0.71
CA GLU A 143 4.15 -19.35 -0.53
C GLU A 143 4.44 -20.82 -0.26
N ASN A 144 5.23 -21.09 0.78
CA ASN A 144 5.60 -22.44 1.22
C ASN A 144 4.58 -23.07 2.18
N SER A 145 3.50 -22.36 2.52
CA SER A 145 2.53 -22.81 3.51
C SER A 145 1.33 -23.53 2.90
N GLU A 146 0.91 -24.62 3.55
CA GLU A 146 -0.36 -25.29 3.26
C GLU A 146 -1.58 -24.41 3.61
N THR A 147 -1.41 -23.37 4.44
CA THR A 147 -2.49 -22.43 4.80
C THR A 147 -3.00 -21.63 3.61
N LEU A 148 -2.25 -21.50 2.51
CA LEU A 148 -2.77 -20.92 1.26
C LEU A 148 -4.02 -21.64 0.72
N LYS A 149 -4.25 -22.89 1.12
CA LYS A 149 -5.40 -23.70 0.72
C LYS A 149 -6.59 -23.59 1.69
N THR A 150 -6.48 -22.78 2.75
CA THR A 150 -7.50 -22.70 3.81
C THR A 150 -8.21 -21.34 3.89
N PHE A 151 -7.65 -20.29 3.28
CA PHE A 151 -8.26 -18.96 3.32
C PHE A 151 -9.65 -18.93 2.69
N TYR A 152 -10.57 -18.25 3.38
CA TYR A 152 -11.91 -17.98 2.91
C TYR A 152 -11.91 -16.93 1.80
N ALA A 153 -11.10 -15.88 1.97
CA ALA A 153 -10.93 -14.80 1.01
C ALA A 153 -9.46 -14.38 0.91
N THR A 154 -9.10 -13.80 -0.24
CA THR A 154 -7.77 -13.24 -0.48
C THR A 154 -7.89 -11.96 -1.30
N TYR A 155 -7.22 -10.91 -0.84
CA TYR A 155 -7.14 -9.62 -1.53
C TYR A 155 -5.68 -9.23 -1.77
N THR A 156 -5.40 -8.73 -2.97
CA THR A 156 -4.08 -8.21 -3.34
C THR A 156 -4.18 -6.70 -3.47
N ILE A 157 -3.41 -5.99 -2.64
CA ILE A 157 -3.28 -4.54 -2.73
C ILE A 157 -2.16 -4.21 -3.70
N GLY A 158 -2.30 -3.12 -4.44
CA GLY A 158 -1.26 -2.68 -5.36
C GLY A 158 -1.67 -1.47 -6.17
N LEU A 159 -0.74 -1.05 -7.03
CA LEU A 159 -0.94 0.01 -8.01
C LEU A 159 -1.14 -0.62 -9.39
N PHE A 160 -2.39 -0.65 -9.86
CA PHE A 160 -2.75 -1.30 -11.13
C PHE A 160 -2.88 -0.26 -12.25
N PHE A 161 -1.77 0.08 -12.90
CA PHE A 161 -1.71 1.14 -13.93
C PHE A 161 -2.62 0.88 -15.14
N ASP A 162 -2.67 -0.37 -15.60
CA ASP A 162 -3.30 -0.76 -16.86
C ASP A 162 -4.68 -1.43 -16.64
N ASP A 163 -5.32 -1.16 -15.48
CA ASP A 163 -6.60 -1.77 -15.08
C ASP A 163 -7.83 -1.01 -15.60
N GLN A 164 -7.91 -0.84 -16.92
CA GLN A 164 -8.99 -0.08 -17.57
C GLN A 164 -10.39 -0.64 -17.29
N ALA A 165 -10.49 -1.96 -17.09
CA ALA A 165 -11.74 -2.64 -16.80
C ALA A 165 -12.08 -2.67 -15.30
N ASN A 166 -11.27 -2.02 -14.45
CA ASN A 166 -11.42 -2.02 -12.99
C ASN A 166 -11.59 -3.45 -12.46
N ILE A 167 -10.68 -4.35 -12.82
CA ILE A 167 -10.67 -5.74 -12.38
C ILE A 167 -10.12 -5.82 -10.95
N TRP A 168 -9.02 -5.12 -10.68
CA TRP A 168 -8.26 -5.22 -9.44
C TRP A 168 -8.52 -4.08 -8.47
N GLN A 169 -8.90 -2.91 -8.98
CA GLN A 169 -9.25 -1.74 -8.17
C GLN A 169 -10.59 -1.15 -8.64
N PRO A 170 -11.48 -0.69 -7.74
CA PRO A 170 -12.76 -0.10 -8.13
C PRO A 170 -12.64 1.18 -8.96
N THR A 171 -11.54 1.90 -8.78
CA THR A 171 -11.22 3.15 -9.47
C THR A 171 -9.70 3.28 -9.61
N ASP A 172 -9.25 4.11 -10.55
CA ASP A 172 -7.82 4.36 -10.78
C ASP A 172 -7.19 5.03 -9.54
N PHE A 173 -6.11 4.46 -9.00
CA PHE A 173 -5.42 5.01 -7.84
C PHE A 173 -4.95 6.46 -8.06
N ARG A 174 -4.68 6.87 -9.31
CA ARG A 174 -4.23 8.24 -9.63
C ARG A 174 -5.29 9.29 -9.32
N LEU A 175 -6.57 8.89 -9.33
CA LEU A 175 -7.71 9.74 -8.99
C LEU A 175 -7.86 9.93 -7.48
N VAL A 176 -7.70 8.86 -6.71
CA VAL A 176 -8.00 8.84 -5.25
C VAL A 176 -6.76 9.01 -4.37
N GLY A 177 -5.58 8.89 -4.95
CA GLY A 177 -4.28 8.93 -4.27
C GLY A 177 -3.69 7.53 -4.05
N LEU A 178 -2.36 7.45 -4.03
CA LEU A 178 -1.58 6.22 -3.93
C LEU A 178 -2.05 5.31 -2.78
N HIS A 179 -2.30 5.89 -1.61
CA HIS A 179 -2.55 5.12 -0.40
C HIS A 179 -4.04 4.81 -0.20
N ARG A 180 -4.94 5.75 -0.53
CA ARG A 180 -6.40 5.57 -0.33
C ARG A 180 -6.97 4.47 -1.21
N THR A 181 -6.34 4.15 -2.34
CA THR A 181 -6.75 3.03 -3.21
C THR A 181 -6.89 1.71 -2.43
N ALA A 182 -6.08 1.47 -1.39
CA ALA A 182 -6.22 0.28 -0.55
C ALA A 182 -7.57 0.23 0.20
N GLY A 183 -8.05 1.37 0.70
CA GLY A 183 -9.38 1.48 1.29
C GLY A 183 -10.49 1.15 0.29
N TYR A 184 -10.37 1.66 -0.95
CA TYR A 184 -11.29 1.30 -2.04
C TYR A 184 -11.23 -0.19 -2.40
N ILE A 185 -10.04 -0.78 -2.55
CA ILE A 185 -9.87 -2.21 -2.85
C ILE A 185 -10.46 -3.10 -1.75
N LEU A 186 -10.33 -2.69 -0.49
CA LEU A 186 -10.84 -3.45 0.66
C LEU A 186 -12.29 -3.11 1.03
N GLY A 187 -12.90 -2.10 0.40
CA GLY A 187 -14.28 -1.70 0.69
C GLY A 187 -14.48 -1.08 2.08
N VAL A 188 -13.44 -0.46 2.64
CA VAL A 188 -13.49 0.24 3.95
C VAL A 188 -13.43 1.76 3.75
N ASP A 189 -13.65 2.53 4.82
CA ASP A 189 -13.46 3.99 4.81
C ASP A 189 -12.11 4.35 4.14
N PRO A 190 -12.05 5.23 3.13
CA PRO A 190 -10.81 5.61 2.47
C PRO A 190 -10.06 6.76 3.18
N THR A 191 -10.54 7.22 4.34
CA THR A 191 -9.88 8.25 5.14
C THR A 191 -8.52 7.77 5.60
N GLU A 192 -7.48 8.54 5.30
CA GLU A 192 -6.11 8.24 5.65
C GLU A 192 -5.86 8.36 7.15
N GLU A 193 -5.04 7.47 7.68
CA GLU A 193 -4.52 7.58 9.03
C GLU A 193 -3.11 6.98 9.11
N PRO A 194 -2.22 7.53 9.93
CA PRO A 194 -0.91 6.92 10.15
C PRO A 194 -1.06 5.63 10.96
N PRO A 195 -0.34 4.55 10.61
CA PRO A 195 -0.37 3.32 11.38
C PRO A 195 0.25 3.53 12.78
N VAL A 196 -0.15 2.68 13.72
CA VAL A 196 0.43 2.66 15.07
C VAL A 196 1.74 1.89 15.04
N ILE A 197 2.85 2.59 15.20
CA ILE A 197 4.16 1.95 15.28
C ILE A 197 4.42 1.47 16.71
N VAL A 198 5.06 0.31 16.84
CA VAL A 198 5.49 -0.24 18.15
C VAL A 198 6.27 0.80 18.98
N PRO A 199 6.13 0.79 20.32
CA PRO A 199 6.98 1.61 21.18
C PRO A 199 8.47 1.30 20.98
N ASP A 200 9.32 2.30 21.19
CA ASP A 200 10.78 2.08 21.12
C ASP A 200 11.22 1.17 22.29
N GLU A 201 12.12 0.23 22.00
CA GLU A 201 12.78 -0.55 23.05
C GLU A 201 13.68 0.35 23.92
N ASP A 202 14.35 1.30 23.28
CA ASP A 202 15.10 2.39 23.93
C ASP A 202 14.45 3.74 23.57
N PRO A 203 13.65 4.33 24.48
CA PRO A 203 13.00 5.62 24.26
C PRO A 203 13.94 6.81 24.50
N ALA A 204 15.24 6.58 24.77
CA ALA A 204 16.18 7.67 24.96
C ALA A 204 16.40 8.43 23.65
N ARG A 205 16.48 9.76 23.76
CA ARG A 205 16.79 10.63 22.63
C ARG A 205 18.15 10.25 22.02
N PRO A 206 18.28 10.10 20.69
CA PRO A 206 19.57 9.78 20.08
C PRO A 206 20.66 10.82 20.34
N ILE A 207 20.28 12.10 20.37
CA ILE A 207 21.15 13.25 20.65
C ILE A 207 20.39 14.29 21.47
N GLU A 208 21.07 14.98 22.38
CA GLU A 208 20.43 15.92 23.31
C GLU A 208 19.93 17.20 22.60
N GLU A 209 20.72 17.74 21.67
CA GLU A 209 20.41 19.02 21.02
C GLU A 209 19.15 18.92 20.13
N PRO A 210 18.45 20.04 19.87
CA PRO A 210 17.35 20.06 18.92
C PRO A 210 17.85 19.74 17.51
N TYR A 211 17.13 18.86 16.81
CA TYR A 211 17.55 18.40 15.49
C TYR A 211 16.38 18.16 14.53
N VAL A 212 16.71 18.26 13.25
CA VAL A 212 15.80 18.00 12.13
C VAL A 212 16.35 16.81 11.34
N CYS A 213 15.49 15.82 11.10
CA CYS A 213 15.83 14.74 10.20
C CYS A 213 15.52 15.13 8.76
N ILE A 214 16.40 14.78 7.82
CA ILE A 214 16.18 14.95 6.39
C ILE A 214 16.34 13.63 5.64
N ALA A 215 15.61 13.50 4.52
CA ALA A 215 15.79 12.44 3.54
C ALA A 215 15.83 13.03 2.13
N ALA A 216 16.98 12.98 1.50
CA ALA A 216 17.26 13.54 0.19
C ALA A 216 17.29 12.49 -0.93
N GLN A 217 17.18 11.19 -0.62
CA GLN A 217 17.22 10.12 -1.60
C GLN A 217 15.82 9.57 -1.94
N SER A 218 15.66 9.03 -3.15
CA SER A 218 14.41 8.42 -3.61
C SER A 218 14.65 7.41 -4.74
N SER A 219 13.60 6.74 -5.20
CA SER A 219 13.69 5.64 -6.18
C SER A 219 13.81 6.10 -7.65
N SER A 220 13.51 7.36 -7.95
CA SER A 220 13.55 7.93 -9.30
C SER A 220 13.85 9.43 -9.23
N GLN A 221 14.57 9.97 -10.21
CA GLN A 221 15.05 11.35 -10.22
C GLN A 221 13.92 12.38 -10.15
N CYS A 222 12.75 12.08 -10.71
CA CYS A 222 11.59 12.95 -10.64
C CYS A 222 11.05 13.17 -9.21
N LYS A 223 11.37 12.26 -8.28
CA LYS A 223 11.02 12.41 -6.85
C LYS A 223 12.03 13.26 -6.08
N TYR A 224 13.22 13.52 -6.62
CA TYR A 224 14.23 14.35 -5.98
C TYR A 224 13.85 15.83 -6.01
N TRP A 225 14.34 16.57 -5.03
CA TRP A 225 14.33 18.03 -5.10
C TRP A 225 15.49 18.50 -5.99
N ASN A 226 15.22 18.61 -7.30
CA ASN A 226 16.20 18.93 -8.33
C ASN A 226 16.64 20.41 -8.36
N ASN A 227 16.34 21.20 -7.33
CA ASN A 227 16.87 22.56 -7.23
C ASN A 227 18.37 22.48 -6.85
N PRO A 228 19.30 23.00 -7.67
CA PRO A 228 20.74 22.80 -7.46
C PRO A 228 21.26 23.32 -6.10
N SER A 229 20.69 24.42 -5.58
CA SER A 229 21.11 25.02 -4.31
C SER A 229 20.16 24.73 -3.16
N GLY A 230 19.03 24.05 -3.42
CA GLY A 230 17.92 23.92 -2.48
C GLY A 230 18.34 23.30 -1.15
N TRP A 231 18.87 22.08 -1.19
CA TRP A 231 19.33 21.37 0.01
C TRP A 231 20.49 22.09 0.70
N LEU A 232 21.44 22.63 -0.05
CA LEU A 232 22.60 23.37 0.50
C LEU A 232 22.15 24.57 1.34
N GLN A 233 21.27 25.40 0.78
CA GLN A 233 20.74 26.58 1.47
C GLN A 233 19.86 26.20 2.65
N LEU A 234 19.04 25.16 2.51
CA LEU A 234 18.17 24.68 3.58
C LEU A 234 18.98 24.16 4.77
N VAL A 235 20.01 23.35 4.54
CA VAL A 235 20.87 22.83 5.62
C VAL A 235 21.57 23.97 6.36
N ALA A 236 22.12 24.95 5.63
CA ALA A 236 22.74 26.13 6.23
C ALA A 236 21.74 26.92 7.09
N TYR A 237 20.56 27.20 6.53
CA TYR A 237 19.51 27.93 7.24
C TYR A 237 19.05 27.23 8.53
N LEU A 238 18.85 25.91 8.49
CA LEU A 238 18.46 25.14 9.69
C LEU A 238 19.53 25.21 10.79
N LYS A 239 20.81 25.17 10.41
CA LYS A 239 21.93 25.33 11.35
C LYS A 239 21.99 26.74 11.94
N ASP A 240 21.77 27.77 11.12
CA ASP A 240 21.69 29.16 11.61
C ASP A 240 20.51 29.34 12.59
N CYS A 241 19.45 28.55 12.43
CA CYS A 241 18.33 28.48 13.38
C CYS A 241 18.64 27.65 14.65
N GLY A 242 19.84 27.08 14.78
CA GLY A 242 20.28 26.31 15.94
C GLY A 242 19.96 24.82 15.90
N TYR A 243 19.48 24.27 14.76
CA TYR A 243 19.22 22.84 14.64
C TYR A 243 20.46 22.07 14.17
N ARG A 244 20.67 20.88 14.73
CA ARG A 244 21.46 19.84 14.06
C ARG A 244 20.65 19.27 12.90
N VAL A 245 21.31 18.96 11.79
CA VAL A 245 20.64 18.48 10.57
C VAL A 245 21.13 17.09 10.24
N ILE A 246 20.26 16.09 10.37
CA ILE A 246 20.63 14.68 10.36
C ILE A 246 20.07 14.01 9.10
N CYS A 247 20.93 13.53 8.21
CA CYS A 247 20.51 12.77 7.04
C CYS A 247 20.31 11.30 7.42
N ILE A 248 19.10 10.77 7.21
CA ILE A 248 18.71 9.40 7.59
C ILE A 248 18.40 8.50 6.39
N ASP A 249 18.83 8.89 5.20
CA ASP A 249 18.66 8.09 3.97
C ASP A 249 19.32 6.71 4.09
N GLN A 250 18.77 5.70 3.41
CA GLN A 250 19.41 4.37 3.38
C GLN A 250 20.79 4.43 2.72
N LYS A 251 20.98 5.29 1.70
CA LYS A 251 22.22 5.42 0.94
C LYS A 251 22.73 6.86 1.00
N PRO A 252 24.03 7.11 1.21
CA PRO A 252 24.58 8.45 1.11
C PRO A 252 24.66 8.93 -0.35
N ILE A 253 24.68 8.01 -1.32
CA ILE A 253 24.79 8.31 -2.75
C ILE A 253 23.85 7.40 -3.53
N HIS A 254 23.02 7.96 -4.41
CA HIS A 254 22.14 7.18 -5.30
C HIS A 254 21.87 7.93 -6.61
N GLY A 255 21.75 7.16 -7.70
CA GLY A 255 21.64 7.71 -9.06
C GLY A 255 21.86 6.66 -10.12
N THR A 256 21.96 7.11 -11.37
CA THR A 256 22.25 6.27 -12.54
C THR A 256 23.06 7.04 -13.57
N GLY A 257 23.84 6.33 -14.40
CA GLY A 257 24.63 6.95 -15.47
C GLY A 257 25.55 8.06 -14.93
N ILE A 258 25.32 9.30 -15.39
CA ILE A 258 26.04 10.50 -14.95
C ILE A 258 25.27 11.34 -13.93
N VAL A 259 24.02 10.97 -13.61
CA VAL A 259 23.16 11.70 -12.67
C VAL A 259 23.23 11.02 -11.30
N TRP A 260 23.93 11.65 -10.38
CA TRP A 260 24.15 11.14 -9.03
C TRP A 260 23.79 12.19 -7.98
N ASN A 261 23.02 11.77 -6.98
CA ASN A 261 22.60 12.59 -5.86
C ASN A 261 23.35 12.14 -4.61
N GLN A 262 23.94 13.09 -3.90
CA GLN A 262 24.72 12.84 -2.69
C GLN A 262 23.98 13.37 -1.47
N ILE A 263 24.35 12.87 -0.30
CA ILE A 263 23.99 13.46 0.99
C ILE A 263 24.22 14.98 0.94
N PRO A 264 23.24 15.81 1.37
CA PRO A 264 23.41 17.24 1.38
C PRO A 264 24.63 17.70 2.17
N PHE A 265 25.45 18.58 1.57
CA PHE A 265 26.63 19.11 2.24
C PHE A 265 26.25 19.79 3.56
N GLY A 266 27.00 19.47 4.62
CA GLY A 266 26.78 19.98 5.96
C GLY A 266 25.76 19.17 6.77
N ALA A 267 24.96 18.29 6.18
CA ALA A 267 24.15 17.36 6.96
C ALA A 267 25.05 16.31 7.63
N GLU A 268 24.68 15.92 8.84
CA GLU A 268 25.36 14.86 9.56
C GLU A 268 24.94 13.50 9.03
N ASP A 269 25.93 12.61 8.89
CA ASP A 269 25.72 11.31 8.26
C ASP A 269 25.19 10.28 9.27
N GLN A 270 23.89 10.06 9.23
CA GLN A 270 23.25 8.90 9.83
C GLN A 270 22.66 7.99 8.75
N THR A 271 23.22 8.02 7.54
CA THR A 271 22.78 7.16 6.44
C THR A 271 23.13 5.70 6.70
N GLY A 272 22.68 4.81 5.81
CA GLY A 272 22.97 3.37 5.87
C GLY A 272 21.72 2.52 6.08
N ASP A 273 21.89 1.22 5.84
CA ASP A 273 20.84 0.21 5.95
C ASP A 273 20.63 -0.21 7.42
N ARG A 274 20.15 0.76 8.22
CA ARG A 274 19.81 0.56 9.63
C ARG A 274 18.36 0.12 9.78
N SER A 275 18.04 -0.47 10.93
CA SER A 275 16.69 -0.97 11.18
C SER A 275 15.66 0.17 11.11
N LEU A 276 14.45 -0.14 10.63
CA LEU A 276 13.37 0.84 10.60
C LEU A 276 12.97 1.30 12.00
N ALA A 277 13.10 0.43 13.02
CA ALA A 277 12.88 0.80 14.41
C ALA A 277 13.85 1.90 14.87
N GLU A 278 15.13 1.80 14.51
CA GLU A 278 16.09 2.88 14.79
C GLU A 278 15.70 4.17 14.06
N ARG A 279 15.26 4.09 12.79
CA ARG A 279 14.78 5.27 12.05
C ARG A 279 13.56 5.91 12.70
N VAL A 280 12.62 5.11 13.22
CA VAL A 280 11.46 5.60 13.96
C VAL A 280 11.90 6.35 15.21
N ARG A 281 12.87 5.81 15.97
CA ARG A 281 13.42 6.50 17.14
C ARG A 281 14.00 7.87 16.77
N TRP A 282 14.82 7.95 15.72
CA TRP A 282 15.32 9.24 15.22
C TRP A 282 14.19 10.22 14.91
N LEU A 283 13.12 9.76 14.25
CA LEU A 283 12.00 10.59 13.83
C LEU A 283 11.10 11.04 14.99
N ARG A 284 10.84 10.17 15.98
CA ARG A 284 10.02 10.47 17.16
C ARG A 284 10.58 11.63 17.99
N HIS A 285 11.89 11.74 18.01
CA HIS A 285 12.60 12.75 18.79
C HIS A 285 13.05 13.98 17.97
N ALA A 286 12.91 13.94 16.64
CA ALA A 286 13.19 15.09 15.79
C ALA A 286 12.15 16.20 16.00
N GLU A 287 12.57 17.46 15.91
CA GLU A 287 11.66 18.61 15.99
C GLU A 287 10.64 18.61 14.83
N PHE A 288 11.14 18.19 13.66
CA PHE A 288 10.36 17.88 12.47
C PHE A 288 11.25 17.13 11.47
N PHE A 289 10.64 16.65 10.41
CA PHE A 289 11.27 15.94 9.31
C PHE A 289 11.05 16.70 7.99
N ILE A 290 12.07 16.75 7.14
CA ILE A 290 11.98 17.27 5.77
C ILE A 290 12.34 16.18 4.78
N GLY A 291 11.42 15.83 3.88
CA GLY A 291 11.67 14.77 2.92
C GLY A 291 10.93 14.93 1.60
N LEU A 292 11.11 13.92 0.76
CA LEU A 292 10.55 13.82 -0.57
C LEU A 292 9.23 13.03 -0.56
N SER A 293 8.60 12.85 -1.71
CA SER A 293 7.56 11.82 -1.89
C SER A 293 8.20 10.41 -1.91
N SER A 294 8.76 9.98 -0.78
CA SER A 294 9.47 8.71 -0.58
C SER A 294 9.06 8.04 0.74
N GLY A 295 9.49 6.79 0.94
CA GLY A 295 9.07 5.99 2.09
C GLY A 295 9.40 6.58 3.47
N LEU A 296 10.48 7.35 3.59
CA LEU A 296 10.86 7.96 4.87
C LEU A 296 9.88 9.05 5.32
N SER A 297 9.20 9.73 4.40
CA SER A 297 8.13 10.68 4.76
C SER A 297 6.93 9.96 5.38
N TRP A 298 6.59 8.77 4.87
CA TRP A 298 5.55 7.93 5.46
C TRP A 298 5.96 7.40 6.83
N LEU A 299 7.23 7.03 6.99
CA LEU A 299 7.76 6.57 8.29
C LEU A 299 7.76 7.70 9.32
N ALA A 300 8.14 8.91 8.92
CA ALA A 300 8.08 10.10 9.77
C ALA A 300 6.65 10.41 10.22
N TRP A 301 5.70 10.33 9.30
CA TRP A 301 4.27 10.51 9.59
C TRP A 301 3.73 9.44 10.56
N ALA A 302 4.08 8.16 10.32
CA ALA A 302 3.74 7.05 11.20
C ALA A 302 4.36 7.20 12.61
N ALA A 303 5.59 7.72 12.68
CA ALA A 303 6.29 8.05 13.92
C ALA A 303 5.73 9.29 14.64
N ARG A 304 4.68 9.93 14.11
CA ARG A 304 4.08 11.16 14.63
C ARG A 304 5.03 12.36 14.62
N CYS A 305 6.06 12.32 13.78
CA CYS A 305 6.91 13.47 13.48
C CYS A 305 6.16 14.43 12.55
N ARG A 306 6.37 15.74 12.73
CA ARG A 306 5.85 16.75 11.80
C ARG A 306 6.61 16.65 10.48
N VAL A 307 5.90 16.55 9.35
CA VAL A 307 6.53 16.33 8.04
C VAL A 307 6.38 17.54 7.13
N VAL A 308 7.51 18.10 6.71
CA VAL A 308 7.62 19.00 5.56
C VAL A 308 7.92 18.14 4.33
N MET A 309 7.05 18.18 3.33
CA MET A 309 7.18 17.32 2.15
C MET A 309 7.39 18.13 0.88
N ILE A 310 8.55 17.94 0.24
CA ILE A 310 8.94 18.57 -1.01
C ILE A 310 8.64 17.60 -2.16
N ALA A 311 7.64 17.91 -2.99
CA ALA A 311 7.34 17.12 -4.18
C ALA A 311 6.59 17.94 -5.24
N GLY A 312 7.12 17.99 -6.46
CA GLY A 312 6.41 18.57 -7.62
C GLY A 312 5.80 17.52 -8.53
N PHE A 313 6.38 16.32 -8.53
CA PHE A 313 6.04 15.24 -9.45
C PHE A 313 4.69 14.56 -9.15
N THR A 314 4.25 14.59 -7.90
CA THR A 314 2.95 14.09 -7.45
C THR A 314 2.03 15.24 -7.07
N HIS A 315 0.73 15.05 -7.29
CA HIS A 315 -0.31 15.95 -6.80
C HIS A 315 -0.42 15.84 -5.27
N PRO A 316 -0.75 16.91 -4.51
CA PRO A 316 -0.86 16.86 -3.05
C PRO A 316 -1.88 15.87 -2.47
N THR A 317 -2.78 15.33 -3.28
CA THR A 317 -3.73 14.27 -2.86
C THR A 317 -3.13 12.86 -2.94
N ASN A 318 -1.92 12.71 -3.49
CA ASN A 318 -1.30 11.41 -3.70
C ASN A 318 -0.77 10.80 -2.39
N GLU A 319 -0.10 11.61 -1.58
CA GLU A 319 0.40 11.24 -0.26
C GLU A 319 -0.60 11.62 0.86
N PHE A 320 -0.21 11.38 2.11
CA PHE A 320 -0.92 11.87 3.28
C PHE A 320 -0.91 13.40 3.36
N HIS A 321 -1.92 13.96 4.01
CA HIS A 321 -2.04 15.36 4.30
C HIS A 321 -0.99 15.82 5.31
N THR A 322 -0.30 16.90 4.96
CA THR A 322 0.47 17.72 5.89
C THR A 322 0.25 19.19 5.54
N PRO A 323 0.09 20.08 6.54
CA PRO A 323 0.01 21.51 6.28
C PRO A 323 1.32 22.06 5.65
N TRP A 324 2.42 21.31 5.74
CA TRP A 324 3.75 21.72 5.28
C TRP A 324 4.16 21.05 3.95
N ARG A 325 3.20 20.79 3.07
CA ARG A 325 3.44 20.30 1.71
C ARG A 325 3.96 21.45 0.83
N ILE A 326 5.13 21.27 0.22
CA ILE A 326 5.77 22.25 -0.67
C ILE A 326 5.62 21.81 -2.12
N VAL A 327 4.85 22.58 -2.90
CA VAL A 327 4.63 22.39 -4.33
C VAL A 327 4.65 23.75 -5.05
N ASN A 328 5.23 23.80 -6.25
CA ASN A 328 5.17 24.98 -7.11
C ASN A 328 4.19 24.74 -8.26
N TRP A 329 3.07 25.46 -8.25
CA TRP A 329 2.01 25.35 -9.25
C TRP A 329 2.29 26.05 -10.58
N HIS A 330 3.34 26.88 -10.64
CA HIS A 330 3.72 27.61 -11.86
C HIS A 330 4.66 26.81 -12.79
N ALA A 331 5.12 25.64 -12.34
CA ALA A 331 5.97 24.74 -13.11
C ALA A 331 5.21 23.45 -13.49
N CYS A 332 5.78 22.65 -14.39
CA CYS A 332 5.29 21.31 -14.67
C CYS A 332 5.23 20.49 -13.38
N ASN A 333 4.06 19.90 -13.11
CA ASN A 333 3.79 19.19 -11.87
C ASN A 333 2.84 18.01 -12.08
N SER A 334 2.69 17.18 -11.05
CA SER A 334 1.71 16.08 -10.97
C SER A 334 1.80 15.04 -12.10
N CYS A 335 2.99 14.84 -12.70
CA CYS A 335 3.22 13.89 -13.79
C CYS A 335 2.84 12.44 -13.41
N TRP A 336 3.00 12.06 -12.14
CA TRP A 336 2.57 10.75 -11.62
C TRP A 336 1.05 10.53 -11.69
N ASN A 337 0.28 11.60 -11.48
CA ASN A 337 -1.16 11.54 -11.34
C ASN A 337 -1.89 11.67 -12.68
N ASP A 338 -1.17 11.98 -13.76
CA ASP A 338 -1.77 12.12 -15.09
C ASP A 338 -2.08 10.76 -15.71
N PRO A 339 -3.36 10.42 -15.96
CA PRO A 339 -3.72 9.14 -16.54
C PRO A 339 -3.19 8.93 -17.96
N ALA A 340 -2.85 10.01 -18.69
CA ALA A 340 -2.26 9.94 -20.02
C ALA A 340 -0.81 9.43 -20.01
N HIS A 341 -0.16 9.39 -18.85
CA HIS A 341 1.23 8.96 -18.71
C HIS A 341 1.33 7.76 -17.76
N ARG A 342 2.00 6.70 -18.22
CA ARG A 342 2.31 5.51 -17.42
C ARG A 342 3.73 5.64 -16.88
N PHE A 343 3.88 5.53 -15.55
CA PHE A 343 5.19 5.57 -14.92
C PHE A 343 6.06 4.40 -15.38
N ASP A 344 7.27 4.70 -15.87
CA ASP A 344 8.25 3.67 -16.22
C ASP A 344 9.18 3.40 -15.05
N HIS A 345 9.01 2.25 -14.41
CA HIS A 345 9.81 1.82 -13.27
C HIS A 345 11.26 1.51 -13.64
N LYS A 346 11.58 1.36 -14.93
CA LYS A 346 12.93 1.09 -15.43
C LYS A 346 13.68 2.36 -15.81
N ASP A 347 12.97 3.47 -15.99
CA ASP A 347 13.57 4.77 -16.30
C ASP A 347 13.72 5.60 -15.01
N PHE A 348 14.93 5.62 -14.46
CA PHE A 348 15.23 6.44 -13.30
C PHE A 348 15.07 7.94 -13.58
N LEU A 349 15.29 8.40 -14.83
CA LEU A 349 15.19 9.79 -15.24
C LEU A 349 13.81 10.15 -15.81
N TRP A 350 12.79 9.34 -15.52
CA TRP A 350 11.45 9.49 -16.09
C TRP A 350 10.86 10.88 -15.89
N CYS A 351 10.62 11.57 -16.99
CA CYS A 351 9.90 12.84 -17.05
C CYS A 351 9.08 12.89 -18.35
N PRO A 352 7.81 12.45 -18.33
CA PRO A 352 7.08 12.11 -19.56
C PRO A 352 6.80 13.30 -20.48
N ARG A 353 6.87 14.53 -19.94
CA ARG A 353 6.56 15.76 -20.68
C ARG A 353 7.79 16.54 -21.14
N HIS A 354 8.96 16.33 -20.52
CA HIS A 354 10.16 17.16 -20.70
C HIS A 354 11.48 16.37 -20.74
N ALA A 355 11.44 15.04 -20.90
CA ALA A 355 12.66 14.27 -21.06
C ALA A 355 13.46 14.75 -22.30
N GLY A 356 14.75 15.01 -22.12
CA GLY A 356 15.64 15.48 -23.19
C GLY A 356 15.49 16.96 -23.58
N THR A 357 14.82 17.77 -22.75
CA THR A 357 14.69 19.22 -22.96
C THR A 357 15.52 20.01 -21.93
N PRO A 358 15.77 21.32 -22.15
CA PRO A 358 16.34 22.21 -21.13
C PRO A 358 15.55 22.26 -19.83
#